data_AF-A0A524LFT3-F1
#
_entry.id   AF-A0A524LFT3-F1
#
_cell.length_a   1.000
_cell.length_b   1.000
_cell.length_c   1.000
_cell.angle_alpha   90.00
_cell.angle_beta   90.00
_cell.angle_gamma   90.00
#
_symmetry.space_group_name_H-M   'P 1'
#
loop_
_entity.id
_entity.type
_entity.pdbx_description
1 polymer ?
#
loop_
_entity_poly.entity_id
_entity_poly.type
_entity_poly.pdbx_seq_one_letter_code
_entity_poly.pdbx_strand_id
1 'polypeptide(L)'
;LIHSMGTPGRQGFEAQDRMGAQNFARAARAAGVRRIIYLGGLGDEGAGLSPHLRSRHEVGRTLHSSGVPVIEFRASVVIGSGSLSFEMLRALVERLPVMVTPRWVRVTSQPIAIGDLLAYLEAALDLETEESRIYEIGGDNRVSYGELMREYARQRGLRRVMVPVPVLTPRLSSLWLGLVTPLYARVGRTLIESICHETVVRDDRARHDFGLRPMGVTEALSKALSNEDREFAQTRWSDAISAGGSDPSLFGSYGGVRRGSRLVDSRHCEVDVSPVEAFAPIRRIGGRGGWYAYDWLWRLRGAIDLLFGGVGVRRGRPDPEELRIGDTLDWWRVEEYEQNHFLRLRAEMKLPGRAWLEFEVRPTDRGSEVRQTAVFDPSGLLGLLYWYGIYPLHAAVFREMLSGIARAARREHSGRNAVRV
;
A
#
# COMPACT_ATOMS: atom_id res chain seq x y z
N LEU A 1 -1.30 -19.95 10.28
CA LEU A 1 -0.90 -20.01 8.85
C LEU A 1 -0.02 -21.23 8.64
N ILE A 2 -0.37 -22.16 7.76
CA ILE A 2 0.44 -23.35 7.44
C ILE A 2 1.21 -23.07 6.15
N HIS A 3 2.06 -22.02 6.14
CA HIS A 3 2.96 -21.71 5.02
C HIS A 3 4.15 -20.87 5.48
N SER A 4 5.33 -21.47 5.49
CA SER A 4 6.59 -20.75 5.75
C SER A 4 7.13 -20.14 4.45
N MET A 5 6.95 -18.83 4.26
CA MET A 5 7.57 -18.08 3.14
C MET A 5 9.04 -17.69 3.39
N GLY A 6 9.67 -18.25 4.44
CA GLY A 6 10.93 -17.74 4.98
C GLY A 6 11.96 -18.82 5.33
N THR A 7 13.12 -18.68 4.68
CA THR A 7 14.45 -19.26 4.95
C THR A 7 14.58 -20.78 4.76
N PRO A 8 15.53 -21.26 3.94
CA PRO A 8 15.97 -22.64 4.01
C PRO A 8 16.68 -22.85 5.34
N GLY A 9 15.91 -23.16 6.39
CA GLY A 9 16.44 -23.77 7.60
C GLY A 9 16.95 -25.18 7.28
N ARG A 10 17.64 -25.81 8.24
CA ARG A 10 18.23 -27.15 8.11
C ARG A 10 17.28 -28.26 7.60
N GLN A 11 15.96 -28.07 7.66
CA GLN A 11 14.94 -29.06 7.25
C GLN A 11 14.12 -28.67 5.99
N GLY A 12 14.31 -27.48 5.41
CA GLY A 12 13.53 -27.01 4.25
C GLY A 12 12.08 -26.60 4.58
N PHE A 13 11.51 -25.65 3.83
CA PHE A 13 10.15 -25.15 4.09
C PHE A 13 9.08 -26.22 3.83
N GLU A 14 9.29 -27.12 2.86
CA GLU A 14 8.34 -28.18 2.51
C GLU A 14 8.09 -29.14 3.68
N ALA A 15 9.12 -29.46 4.46
CA ALA A 15 9.01 -30.32 5.64
C ALA A 15 8.23 -29.63 6.76
N GLN A 16 8.44 -28.32 6.96
CA GLN A 16 7.70 -27.55 7.96
C GLN A 16 6.22 -27.43 7.61
N ASP A 17 5.92 -27.12 6.34
CA ASP A 17 4.55 -27.03 5.85
C ASP A 17 3.82 -28.38 5.98
N ARG A 18 4.49 -29.49 5.61
CA ARG A 18 3.97 -30.86 5.81
C ARG A 18 3.68 -31.16 7.28
N MET A 19 4.64 -30.90 8.16
CA MET A 19 4.48 -31.14 9.61
C MET A 19 3.36 -30.29 10.19
N GLY A 20 3.26 -29.02 9.77
CA GLY A 20 2.17 -28.12 10.16
C GLY A 20 0.81 -28.64 9.72
N ALA A 21 0.70 -29.11 8.47
CA ALA A 21 -0.53 -29.71 7.94
C ALA A 21 -0.94 -30.97 8.71
N GLN A 22 0.01 -31.87 9.00
CA GLN A 22 -0.24 -33.09 9.79
C GLN A 22 -0.70 -32.77 11.21
N ASN A 23 -0.07 -31.78 11.87
CA ASN A 23 -0.44 -31.36 13.21
C ASN A 23 -1.85 -30.75 13.22
N PHE A 24 -2.15 -29.86 12.27
CA PHE A 24 -3.47 -29.26 12.14
C PHE A 24 -4.55 -30.30 11.85
N ALA A 25 -4.31 -31.19 10.89
CA ALA A 25 -5.22 -32.29 10.55
C ALA A 25 -5.57 -33.16 11.77
N ARG A 26 -4.56 -33.58 12.53
CA ARG A 26 -4.77 -34.39 13.74
C ARG A 26 -5.56 -33.64 14.81
N ALA A 27 -5.21 -32.37 15.06
CA ALA A 27 -5.90 -31.55 16.04
C ALA A 27 -7.35 -31.26 15.64
N ALA A 28 -7.60 -30.93 14.37
CA ALA A 28 -8.93 -30.67 13.84
C ALA A 28 -9.84 -31.91 13.98
N ARG A 29 -9.32 -33.08 13.63
CA ARG A 29 -10.04 -34.34 13.81
C ARG A 29 -10.35 -34.62 15.29
N ALA A 30 -9.35 -34.48 16.16
CA ALA A 30 -9.52 -34.73 17.59
C ALA A 30 -10.51 -33.76 18.25
N ALA A 31 -10.59 -32.52 17.77
CA ALA A 31 -11.53 -31.51 18.24
C ALA A 31 -12.95 -31.63 17.63
N GLY A 32 -13.18 -32.61 16.73
CA GLY A 32 -14.48 -32.76 16.06
C GLY A 32 -14.83 -31.61 15.12
N VAL A 33 -13.82 -30.97 14.50
CA VAL A 33 -14.04 -29.92 13.51
C VAL A 33 -14.84 -30.48 12.34
N ARG A 34 -15.92 -29.79 11.96
CA ARG A 34 -16.84 -30.24 10.90
C ARG A 34 -16.31 -30.02 9.49
N ARG A 35 -15.41 -29.05 9.30
CA ARG A 35 -14.88 -28.67 7.99
C ARG A 35 -13.55 -27.94 8.11
N ILE A 36 -12.67 -28.19 7.14
CA ILE A 36 -11.45 -27.42 6.93
C ILE A 36 -11.58 -26.65 5.61
N ILE A 37 -11.37 -25.33 5.63
CA ILE A 37 -11.22 -24.53 4.42
C ILE A 37 -9.74 -24.20 4.26
N TYR A 38 -9.14 -24.59 3.14
CA TYR A 38 -7.73 -24.41 2.87
C TYR A 38 -7.51 -23.60 1.59
N LEU A 39 -6.75 -22.51 1.70
CA LEU A 39 -6.33 -21.70 0.56
C LEU A 39 -4.93 -22.13 0.10
N GLY A 40 -4.89 -22.88 -0.99
CA GLY A 40 -3.68 -23.31 -1.69
C GLY A 40 -3.24 -22.34 -2.79
N GLY A 41 -2.37 -22.83 -3.68
CA GLY A 41 -1.93 -22.12 -4.88
C GLY A 41 -2.26 -22.93 -6.12
N LEU A 42 -2.70 -22.27 -7.18
CA LEU A 42 -3.00 -22.90 -8.45
C LEU A 42 -1.72 -23.29 -9.18
N GLY A 43 -1.71 -24.48 -9.79
CA GLY A 43 -0.60 -24.97 -10.57
C GLY A 43 -0.92 -26.31 -11.21
N ASP A 44 -0.33 -26.55 -12.39
CA ASP A 44 -0.50 -27.80 -13.13
C ASP A 44 0.51 -28.86 -12.66
N GLU A 45 0.03 -29.98 -12.13
CA GLU A 45 0.87 -31.12 -11.74
C GLU A 45 1.55 -31.78 -12.95
N GLY A 46 0.92 -31.76 -14.13
CA GLY A 46 1.43 -32.37 -15.36
C GLY A 46 2.55 -31.57 -16.04
N ALA A 47 2.58 -30.25 -15.86
CA ALA A 47 3.61 -29.36 -16.42
C ALA A 47 4.86 -29.24 -15.52
N GLY A 48 4.84 -29.91 -14.36
CA GLY A 48 5.85 -29.78 -13.32
C GLY A 48 5.61 -28.57 -12.43
N LEU A 49 5.51 -28.79 -11.11
CA LEU A 49 5.31 -27.72 -10.13
C LEU A 49 6.64 -27.18 -9.60
N SER A 50 6.67 -25.88 -9.34
CA SER A 50 7.69 -25.26 -8.48
C SER A 50 7.71 -25.95 -7.11
N PRO A 51 8.85 -26.00 -6.40
CA PRO A 51 8.93 -26.51 -5.02
C PRO A 51 7.85 -25.90 -4.11
N HIS A 52 7.59 -24.60 -4.28
CA HIS A 52 6.56 -23.89 -3.54
C HIS A 52 5.14 -24.43 -3.82
N LEU A 53 4.72 -24.50 -5.09
CA LEU A 53 3.38 -24.99 -5.43
C LEU A 53 3.21 -26.47 -5.07
N ARG A 54 4.26 -27.28 -5.24
CA ARG A 54 4.29 -28.69 -4.85
C ARG A 54 4.03 -28.85 -3.35
N SER A 55 4.68 -28.04 -2.52
CA SER A 55 4.46 -28.03 -1.07
C SER A 55 3.02 -27.62 -0.72
N ARG A 56 2.45 -26.61 -1.39
CA ARG A 56 1.06 -26.19 -1.14
C ARG A 56 0.05 -27.27 -1.52
N HIS A 57 0.25 -27.96 -2.64
CA HIS A 57 -0.58 -29.11 -3.02
C HIS A 57 -0.42 -30.28 -2.03
N GLU A 58 0.79 -30.46 -1.48
CA GLU A 58 1.03 -31.49 -0.49
C GLU A 58 0.32 -31.22 0.85
N VAL A 59 0.29 -29.96 1.28
CA VAL A 59 -0.53 -29.52 2.43
C VAL A 59 -2.00 -29.85 2.17
N GLY A 60 -2.54 -29.52 0.99
CA GLY A 60 -3.91 -29.86 0.58
C GLY A 60 -4.18 -31.37 0.70
N ARG A 61 -3.34 -32.19 0.07
CA ARG A 61 -3.41 -33.67 0.16
C ARG A 61 -3.37 -34.19 1.59
N THR A 62 -2.54 -33.59 2.45
CA THR A 62 -2.41 -33.96 3.87
C THR A 62 -3.65 -33.60 4.67
N LEU A 63 -4.28 -32.46 4.38
CA LEU A 63 -5.53 -32.08 5.03
C LEU A 63 -6.69 -32.97 4.55
N HIS A 64 -6.75 -33.29 3.27
CA HIS A 64 -7.75 -34.21 2.70
C HIS A 64 -7.68 -35.61 3.34
N SER A 65 -6.49 -36.10 3.72
CA SER A 65 -6.34 -37.40 4.38
C SER A 65 -6.65 -37.39 5.88
N SER A 66 -7.07 -36.24 6.44
CA SER A 66 -7.40 -36.12 7.87
C SER A 66 -8.68 -36.83 8.29
N GLY A 67 -9.58 -37.13 7.34
CA GLY A 67 -10.92 -37.62 7.61
C GLY A 67 -11.93 -36.53 8.01
N VAL A 68 -11.51 -35.26 8.01
CA VAL A 68 -12.40 -34.10 8.10
C VAL A 68 -12.69 -33.61 6.67
N PRO A 69 -13.95 -33.29 6.31
CA PRO A 69 -14.27 -32.70 5.00
C PRO A 69 -13.46 -31.42 4.74
N VAL A 70 -12.79 -31.35 3.58
CA VAL A 70 -11.92 -30.23 3.20
C VAL A 70 -12.43 -29.53 1.96
N ILE A 71 -12.59 -28.21 2.01
CA ILE A 71 -12.75 -27.36 0.83
C ILE A 71 -11.39 -26.70 0.55
N GLU A 72 -10.71 -27.15 -0.49
CA GLU A 72 -9.45 -26.57 -0.94
C GLU A 72 -9.71 -25.57 -2.09
N PHE A 73 -9.32 -24.32 -1.91
CA PHE A 73 -9.26 -23.33 -2.97
C PHE A 73 -7.85 -23.20 -3.52
N ARG A 74 -7.65 -23.52 -4.79
CA ARG A 74 -6.39 -23.32 -5.53
C ARG A 74 -6.48 -22.00 -6.29
N ALA A 75 -5.93 -20.96 -5.68
CA ALA A 75 -6.00 -19.61 -6.24
C ALA A 75 -4.83 -19.29 -7.18
N SER A 76 -5.15 -18.59 -8.27
CA SER A 76 -4.16 -17.89 -9.08
C SER A 76 -3.54 -16.70 -8.30
N VAL A 77 -2.76 -15.87 -8.98
CA VAL A 77 -2.12 -14.68 -8.43
C VAL A 77 -3.16 -13.77 -7.77
N VAL A 78 -2.95 -13.42 -6.50
CA VAL A 78 -3.89 -12.58 -5.73
C VAL A 78 -3.51 -11.11 -5.86
N ILE A 79 -4.44 -10.29 -6.32
CA ILE A 79 -4.31 -8.84 -6.47
C ILE A 79 -5.06 -8.13 -5.36
N GLY A 80 -4.34 -7.46 -4.47
CA GLY A 80 -4.91 -6.71 -3.35
C GLY A 80 -3.84 -5.92 -2.60
N SER A 81 -4.24 -4.82 -1.94
CA SER A 81 -3.33 -4.08 -1.04
C SER A 81 -2.69 -5.04 -0.04
N GLY A 82 -1.38 -4.91 0.16
CA GLY A 82 -0.60 -5.77 1.06
C GLY A 82 -0.36 -7.21 0.58
N SER A 83 -0.92 -7.63 -0.57
CA SER A 83 -0.58 -8.94 -1.14
C SER A 83 0.85 -8.92 -1.69
N LEU A 84 1.63 -9.97 -1.44
CA LEU A 84 3.02 -10.03 -1.93
C LEU A 84 3.12 -9.92 -3.45
N SER A 85 2.16 -10.49 -4.17
CA SER A 85 2.11 -10.42 -5.64
C SER A 85 1.86 -8.99 -6.14
N PHE A 86 0.94 -8.26 -5.50
CA PHE A 86 0.67 -6.86 -5.83
C PHE A 86 1.85 -5.96 -5.46
N GLU A 87 2.45 -6.17 -4.29
CA GLU A 87 3.63 -5.41 -3.85
C GLU A 87 4.85 -5.62 -4.75
N MET A 88 5.05 -6.83 -5.25
CA MET A 88 6.10 -7.13 -6.21
C MET A 88 5.82 -6.49 -7.57
N LEU A 89 4.59 -6.62 -8.09
CA LEU A 89 4.15 -5.97 -9.33
C LEU A 89 4.42 -4.46 -9.27
N ARG A 90 3.95 -3.81 -8.21
CA ARG A 90 4.16 -2.40 -7.92
C ARG A 90 5.65 -2.05 -7.92
N ALA A 91 6.44 -2.76 -7.12
CA ALA A 91 7.85 -2.43 -6.95
C ALA A 91 8.62 -2.47 -8.28
N LEU A 92 8.34 -3.48 -9.12
CA LEU A 92 8.93 -3.60 -10.45
C LEU A 92 8.52 -2.43 -11.36
N VAL A 93 7.23 -2.14 -11.44
CA VAL A 93 6.68 -1.14 -12.35
C VAL A 93 7.04 0.28 -11.94
N GLU A 94 7.13 0.58 -10.65
CA GLU A 94 7.52 1.91 -10.20
C GLU A 94 9.01 2.19 -10.40
N ARG A 95 9.89 1.19 -10.20
CA ARG A 95 11.35 1.42 -10.17
C ARG A 95 12.05 1.23 -11.49
N LEU A 96 11.52 0.42 -12.41
CA LEU A 96 12.21 0.05 -13.64
C LEU A 96 11.55 0.72 -14.87
N PRO A 97 12.03 1.89 -15.34
CA PRO A 97 11.48 2.52 -16.54
C PRO A 97 11.72 1.68 -17.81
N VAL A 98 12.86 0.98 -17.84
CA VAL A 98 13.19 -0.02 -18.85
C VAL A 98 13.30 -1.38 -18.15
N MET A 99 12.51 -2.34 -18.59
CA MET A 99 12.44 -3.68 -18.04
C MET A 99 13.04 -4.67 -19.02
N VAL A 100 14.18 -5.26 -18.66
CA VAL A 100 14.71 -6.44 -19.35
C VAL A 100 13.88 -7.65 -18.88
N THR A 101 12.97 -8.11 -19.72
CA THR A 101 11.94 -9.08 -19.35
C THR A 101 12.33 -10.50 -19.77
N PRO A 102 12.38 -11.47 -18.84
CA PRO A 102 12.62 -12.87 -19.18
C PRO A 102 11.39 -13.50 -19.86
N ARG A 103 11.55 -14.70 -20.42
CA ARG A 103 10.45 -15.43 -21.08
C ARG A 103 9.21 -15.61 -20.21
N TRP A 104 9.36 -15.76 -18.90
CA TRP A 104 8.25 -15.99 -17.97
C TRP A 104 7.25 -14.83 -17.92
N VAL A 105 7.63 -13.62 -18.34
CA VAL A 105 6.71 -12.48 -18.41
C VAL A 105 5.55 -12.73 -19.38
N ARG A 106 5.70 -13.69 -20.29
CA ARG A 106 4.66 -14.14 -21.23
C ARG A 106 3.81 -15.30 -20.70
N VAL A 107 4.12 -15.85 -19.52
CA VAL A 107 3.32 -16.91 -18.90
C VAL A 107 1.96 -16.35 -18.53
N THR A 108 0.92 -17.09 -18.91
CA THR A 108 -0.46 -16.72 -18.66
C THR A 108 -0.82 -16.99 -17.20
N SER A 109 -1.56 -16.07 -16.61
CA SER A 109 -2.15 -16.16 -15.28
C SER A 109 -3.62 -15.75 -15.37
N GLN A 110 -4.41 -16.05 -14.35
CA GLN A 110 -5.80 -15.61 -14.24
C GLN A 110 -6.01 -14.91 -12.89
N PRO A 111 -5.41 -13.72 -12.67
CA PRO A 111 -5.28 -13.11 -11.36
C PRO A 111 -6.64 -12.84 -10.72
N ILE A 112 -6.79 -13.13 -9.42
CA ILE A 112 -8.02 -12.95 -8.66
C ILE A 112 -7.89 -11.74 -7.72
N ALA A 113 -8.94 -10.92 -7.62
CA ALA A 113 -8.97 -9.84 -6.63
C ALA A 113 -9.07 -10.42 -5.21
N ILE A 114 -8.42 -9.78 -4.23
CA ILE A 114 -8.50 -10.22 -2.83
C ILE A 114 -9.96 -10.23 -2.32
N GLY A 115 -10.79 -9.28 -2.77
CA GLY A 115 -12.22 -9.23 -2.40
C GLY A 115 -12.99 -10.45 -2.91
N ASP A 116 -12.76 -10.87 -4.16
CA ASP A 116 -13.44 -12.06 -4.72
C ASP A 116 -12.95 -13.34 -4.05
N LEU A 117 -11.66 -13.41 -3.74
CA LEU A 117 -11.09 -14.53 -2.99
C LEU A 117 -11.73 -14.64 -1.60
N LEU A 118 -11.90 -13.52 -0.90
CA LEU A 118 -12.60 -13.50 0.39
C LEU A 118 -14.06 -13.91 0.24
N ALA A 119 -14.75 -13.47 -0.82
CA ALA A 119 -16.12 -13.90 -1.10
C ALA A 119 -16.24 -15.43 -1.29
N TYR A 120 -15.26 -16.07 -1.96
CA TYR A 120 -15.21 -17.54 -2.03
C TYR A 120 -15.01 -18.20 -0.67
N LEU A 121 -14.12 -17.66 0.16
CA LEU A 121 -13.86 -18.20 1.50
C LEU A 121 -15.08 -18.06 2.42
N GLU A 122 -15.80 -16.94 2.33
CA GLU A 122 -17.04 -16.69 3.05
C GLU A 122 -18.14 -17.65 2.57
N ALA A 123 -18.37 -17.76 1.26
CA ALA A 123 -19.38 -18.64 0.70
C ALA A 123 -19.11 -20.14 0.99
N ALA A 124 -17.85 -20.53 1.18
CA ALA A 124 -17.48 -21.90 1.59
C ALA A 124 -17.91 -22.28 3.00
N LEU A 125 -18.25 -21.31 3.85
CA LEU A 125 -18.85 -21.58 5.15
C LEU A 125 -20.23 -22.23 5.00
N ASP A 126 -20.99 -21.80 3.99
CA ASP A 126 -22.38 -22.20 3.78
C ASP A 126 -22.55 -23.33 2.75
N LEU A 127 -21.48 -23.72 2.04
CA LEU A 127 -21.56 -24.81 1.07
C LEU A 127 -21.93 -26.13 1.76
N GLU A 128 -23.04 -26.75 1.38
CA GLU A 128 -23.41 -28.07 1.89
C GLU A 128 -22.63 -29.16 1.14
N THR A 129 -21.59 -29.69 1.78
CA THR A 129 -20.84 -30.84 1.26
C THR A 129 -20.27 -31.68 2.39
N GLU A 130 -20.46 -33.00 2.28
CA GLU A 130 -19.88 -34.01 3.17
C GLU A 130 -18.54 -34.52 2.66
N GLU A 131 -18.21 -34.24 1.40
CA GLU A 131 -17.00 -34.69 0.73
C GLU A 131 -15.96 -33.57 0.63
N SER A 132 -14.69 -33.96 0.62
CA SER A 132 -13.62 -33.00 0.38
C SER A 132 -13.54 -32.64 -1.11
N ARG A 133 -13.51 -31.34 -1.42
CA ARG A 133 -13.52 -30.81 -2.78
C ARG A 133 -12.36 -29.84 -3.01
N ILE A 134 -11.87 -29.83 -4.25
CA ILE A 134 -10.84 -28.89 -4.72
C ILE A 134 -11.50 -27.98 -5.76
N TYR A 135 -11.39 -26.68 -5.55
CA TYR A 135 -11.90 -25.63 -6.43
C TYR A 135 -10.74 -24.78 -6.94
N GLU A 136 -10.64 -24.61 -8.25
CA GLU A 136 -9.72 -23.65 -8.85
C GLU A 136 -10.39 -22.27 -8.91
N ILE A 137 -9.69 -21.23 -8.46
CA ILE A 137 -10.24 -19.86 -8.44
C ILE A 137 -9.28 -18.87 -9.09
N GLY A 138 -9.84 -17.99 -9.92
CA GLY A 138 -9.15 -16.98 -10.71
C GLY A 138 -10.09 -15.84 -11.08
N GLY A 139 -9.55 -14.70 -11.49
CA GLY A 139 -10.35 -13.57 -11.97
C GLY A 139 -10.99 -13.81 -13.33
N ASP A 140 -11.62 -12.78 -13.88
CA ASP A 140 -12.32 -12.90 -15.17
C ASP A 140 -11.40 -12.91 -16.39
N ASN A 141 -10.20 -12.33 -16.26
CA ASN A 141 -9.29 -12.20 -17.39
C ASN A 141 -8.08 -13.12 -17.26
N ARG A 142 -7.76 -13.81 -18.36
CA ARG A 142 -6.48 -14.50 -18.54
C ARG A 142 -5.49 -13.51 -19.13
N VAL A 143 -4.44 -13.19 -18.37
CA VAL A 143 -3.42 -12.20 -18.76
C VAL A 143 -2.03 -12.72 -18.45
N SER A 144 -1.08 -12.34 -19.29
CA SER A 144 0.33 -12.50 -19.01
C SER A 144 0.80 -11.53 -17.91
N TYR A 145 1.90 -11.86 -17.23
CA TYR A 145 2.53 -10.92 -16.29
C TYR A 145 2.95 -9.60 -16.97
N GLY A 146 3.31 -9.66 -18.25
CA GLY A 146 3.58 -8.48 -19.08
C GLY A 146 2.38 -7.56 -19.18
N GLU A 147 1.20 -8.11 -19.46
CA GLU A 147 -0.05 -7.35 -19.53
C GLU A 147 -0.45 -6.81 -18.16
N LEU A 148 -0.30 -7.60 -17.09
CA LEU A 148 -0.53 -7.15 -15.72
C LEU A 148 0.35 -5.94 -15.34
N MET A 149 1.65 -6.00 -15.67
CA MET A 149 2.59 -4.89 -15.49
C MET A 149 2.21 -3.65 -16.31
N ARG A 150 1.77 -3.83 -17.56
CA ARG A 150 1.31 -2.71 -18.41
C ARG A 150 0.04 -2.08 -17.87
N GLU A 151 -0.90 -2.88 -17.38
CA GLU A 151 -2.15 -2.38 -16.82
C GLU A 151 -1.90 -1.58 -15.53
N TYR A 152 -1.05 -2.09 -14.64
CA TYR A 152 -0.60 -1.33 -13.47
C TYR A 152 0.08 -0.01 -13.89
N ALA A 153 0.99 -0.05 -14.87
CA ALA A 153 1.69 1.13 -15.38
C ALA A 153 0.70 2.16 -15.93
N ARG A 154 -0.32 1.71 -16.69
CA ARG A 154 -1.38 2.55 -17.26
C ARG A 154 -2.15 3.27 -16.16
N GLN A 155 -2.59 2.56 -15.12
CA GLN A 155 -3.34 3.15 -14.00
C GLN A 155 -2.49 4.14 -13.18
N ARG A 156 -1.17 3.93 -13.11
CA ARG A 156 -0.23 4.85 -12.45
C ARG A 156 0.34 5.95 -13.35
N GLY A 157 -0.07 6.02 -14.63
CA GLY A 157 0.45 7.00 -15.58
C GLY A 157 1.93 6.83 -15.93
N LEU A 158 2.47 5.62 -15.77
CA LEU A 158 3.87 5.30 -15.99
C LEU A 158 4.10 4.72 -17.39
N ARG A 159 5.13 5.20 -18.10
CA ARG A 159 5.57 4.62 -19.38
C ARG A 159 6.68 3.61 -19.14
N ARG A 160 6.48 2.35 -19.55
CA ARG A 160 7.45 1.26 -19.32
C ARG A 160 7.85 0.61 -20.64
N VAL A 161 9.15 0.59 -20.90
CA VAL A 161 9.72 -0.08 -22.07
C VAL A 161 10.10 -1.49 -21.66
N MET A 162 9.44 -2.49 -22.24
CA MET A 162 9.74 -3.90 -21.98
C MET A 162 10.60 -4.46 -23.12
N VAL A 163 11.83 -4.85 -22.81
CA VAL A 163 12.78 -5.46 -23.74
C VAL A 163 12.83 -6.96 -23.45
N PRO A 164 12.22 -7.82 -24.28
CA PRO A 164 12.24 -9.27 -24.06
C PRO A 164 13.63 -9.83 -24.35
N VAL A 165 14.12 -10.68 -23.46
CA VAL A 165 15.38 -11.41 -23.65
C VAL A 165 15.18 -12.93 -23.59
N PRO A 166 15.85 -13.69 -24.47
CA PRO A 166 15.52 -15.10 -24.69
C PRO A 166 15.89 -16.01 -23.52
N VAL A 167 16.89 -15.68 -22.70
CA VAL A 167 17.30 -16.53 -21.57
C VAL A 167 17.82 -15.68 -20.40
N LEU A 168 16.95 -15.37 -19.46
CA LEU A 168 17.38 -15.09 -18.09
C LEU A 168 17.09 -16.36 -17.30
N THR A 169 18.13 -17.09 -16.90
CA THR A 169 17.96 -18.23 -15.98
C THR A 169 17.28 -17.74 -14.69
N PRO A 170 16.54 -18.58 -13.95
CA PRO A 170 15.91 -18.18 -12.68
C PRO A 170 16.89 -17.49 -11.71
N ARG A 171 18.18 -17.87 -11.75
CA ARG A 171 19.27 -17.22 -11.00
C ARG A 171 19.53 -15.77 -11.43
N LEU A 172 19.63 -15.48 -12.73
CA LEU A 172 19.76 -14.11 -13.22
C LEU A 172 18.48 -13.29 -13.00
N SER A 173 17.30 -13.94 -13.02
CA SER A 173 16.02 -13.28 -12.78
C SER A 173 15.89 -12.79 -11.33
N SER A 174 16.54 -13.48 -10.38
CA SER A 174 16.64 -13.02 -9.00
C SER A 174 17.57 -11.81 -8.82
N LEU A 175 18.62 -11.66 -9.64
CA LEU A 175 19.46 -10.45 -9.68
C LEU A 175 18.66 -9.23 -10.15
N TRP A 176 17.80 -9.44 -11.16
CA TRP A 176 16.87 -8.43 -11.67
C TRP A 176 15.88 -7.94 -10.60
N LEU A 177 15.37 -8.83 -9.72
CA LEU A 177 14.56 -8.43 -8.56
C LEU A 177 15.36 -7.79 -7.43
N GLY A 178 16.61 -8.22 -7.22
CA GLY A 178 17.50 -7.65 -6.21
C GLY A 178 17.79 -6.17 -6.44
N LEU A 179 17.73 -5.72 -7.69
CA LEU A 179 17.85 -4.31 -8.08
C LEU A 179 16.66 -3.45 -7.60
N VAL A 180 15.52 -4.08 -7.33
CA VAL A 180 14.29 -3.41 -6.91
C VAL A 180 14.21 -3.35 -5.39
N THR A 181 14.29 -4.47 -4.64
CA THR A 181 14.46 -4.43 -3.17
C THR A 181 15.22 -5.66 -2.61
N PRO A 182 16.01 -5.49 -1.53
CA PRO A 182 16.64 -6.62 -0.83
C PRO A 182 15.64 -7.60 -0.19
N LEU A 183 14.47 -7.12 0.26
CA LEU A 183 13.42 -7.95 0.87
C LEU A 183 12.85 -8.94 -0.17
N TYR A 184 12.68 -8.49 -1.41
CA TYR A 184 12.19 -9.31 -2.52
C TYR A 184 13.27 -10.20 -3.13
N ALA A 185 14.56 -9.94 -2.93
CA ALA A 185 15.59 -10.88 -3.38
C ALA A 185 15.48 -12.25 -2.67
N ARG A 186 15.06 -12.25 -1.39
CA ARG A 186 14.96 -13.47 -0.57
C ARG A 186 13.62 -14.18 -0.72
N VAL A 187 12.49 -13.46 -0.66
CA VAL A 187 11.14 -14.02 -0.82
C VAL A 187 10.77 -14.20 -2.30
N GLY A 188 11.23 -13.27 -3.14
CA GLY A 188 10.88 -13.21 -4.56
C GLY A 188 11.47 -14.33 -5.39
N ARG A 189 12.56 -15.00 -4.98
CA ARG A 189 13.06 -16.16 -5.76
C ARG A 189 12.02 -17.29 -5.80
N THR A 190 11.49 -17.67 -4.64
CA THR A 190 10.48 -18.73 -4.53
C THR A 190 9.16 -18.31 -5.19
N LEU A 191 8.79 -17.02 -5.09
CA LEU A 191 7.63 -16.48 -5.80
C LEU A 191 7.85 -16.46 -7.33
N ILE A 192 9.01 -16.04 -7.84
CA ILE A 192 9.32 -16.10 -9.28
C ILE A 192 9.26 -17.54 -9.79
N GLU A 193 9.85 -18.48 -9.06
CA GLU A 193 9.80 -19.90 -9.43
C GLU A 193 8.35 -20.38 -9.54
N SER A 194 7.43 -19.86 -8.72
CA SER A 194 5.98 -20.08 -8.85
C SER A 194 5.35 -19.35 -10.06
N ILE A 195 5.73 -18.09 -10.29
CA ILE A 195 5.23 -17.21 -11.38
C ILE A 195 5.63 -17.71 -12.77
N CYS A 196 6.72 -18.46 -12.87
CA CYS A 196 7.14 -19.12 -14.11
C CYS A 196 6.17 -20.21 -14.60
N HIS A 197 5.19 -20.62 -13.80
CA HIS A 197 4.21 -21.64 -14.15
C HIS A 197 2.85 -21.00 -14.47
N GLU A 198 2.15 -21.59 -15.43
CA GLU A 198 0.81 -21.16 -15.81
C GLU A 198 -0.16 -21.37 -14.64
N THR A 199 -0.94 -20.33 -14.33
CA THR A 199 -1.91 -20.33 -13.22
C THR A 199 -3.29 -19.93 -13.73
N VAL A 200 -3.78 -20.72 -14.67
CA VAL A 200 -5.06 -20.51 -15.36
C VAL A 200 -6.06 -21.55 -14.88
N VAL A 201 -7.28 -21.10 -14.58
CA VAL A 201 -8.37 -21.97 -14.12
C VAL A 201 -8.79 -22.89 -15.28
N ARG A 202 -8.74 -24.20 -15.05
CA ARG A 202 -9.17 -25.25 -15.99
C ARG A 202 -10.50 -25.86 -15.59
N ASP A 203 -10.88 -25.72 -14.33
CA ASP A 203 -12.15 -26.21 -13.77
C ASP A 203 -12.99 -25.04 -13.24
N ASP A 204 -14.15 -24.80 -13.87
CA ASP A 204 -15.02 -23.68 -13.56
C ASP A 204 -16.11 -24.00 -12.52
N ARG A 205 -16.06 -25.18 -11.88
CA ARG A 205 -17.02 -25.58 -10.82
C ARG A 205 -17.14 -24.57 -9.70
N ALA A 206 -16.08 -23.82 -9.39
CA ALA A 206 -16.13 -22.78 -8.36
C ALA A 206 -17.16 -21.69 -8.70
N ARG A 207 -17.22 -21.22 -9.95
CA ARG A 207 -18.20 -20.19 -10.35
C ARG A 207 -19.63 -20.71 -10.25
N HIS A 208 -19.84 -21.97 -10.56
CA HIS A 208 -21.16 -22.61 -10.52
C HIS A 208 -21.63 -22.88 -9.10
N ASP A 209 -20.81 -23.54 -8.28
CA ASP A 209 -21.19 -23.99 -6.94
C ASP A 209 -21.35 -22.82 -5.96
N PHE A 210 -20.60 -21.73 -6.14
CA PHE A 210 -20.67 -20.55 -5.27
C PHE A 210 -21.49 -19.39 -5.87
N GLY A 211 -21.84 -19.45 -7.16
CA GLY A 211 -22.59 -18.38 -7.84
C GLY A 211 -21.84 -17.04 -7.94
N LEU A 212 -20.53 -17.04 -7.71
CA LEU A 212 -19.70 -15.82 -7.70
C LEU A 212 -19.15 -15.51 -9.09
N ARG A 213 -19.11 -14.21 -9.42
CA ARG A 213 -18.51 -13.69 -10.66
C ARG A 213 -17.32 -12.80 -10.30
N PRO A 214 -16.08 -13.32 -10.37
CA PRO A 214 -14.89 -12.53 -10.09
C PRO A 214 -14.76 -11.33 -11.02
N MET A 215 -14.16 -10.26 -10.53
CA MET A 215 -13.92 -9.07 -11.33
C MET A 215 -12.76 -9.24 -12.32
N GLY A 216 -12.69 -8.32 -13.27
CA GLY A 216 -11.58 -8.22 -14.21
C GLY A 216 -10.32 -7.64 -13.58
N VAL A 217 -9.18 -7.86 -14.23
CA VAL A 217 -7.84 -7.42 -13.77
C VAL A 217 -7.77 -5.90 -13.62
N THR A 218 -8.39 -5.15 -14.54
CA THR A 218 -8.45 -3.68 -14.48
C THR A 218 -9.10 -3.19 -13.19
N GLU A 219 -10.25 -3.78 -12.83
CA GLU A 219 -10.99 -3.42 -11.62
C GLU A 219 -10.25 -3.88 -10.36
N ALA A 220 -9.70 -5.10 -10.37
CA ALA A 220 -8.91 -5.64 -9.27
C ALA A 220 -7.72 -4.73 -8.91
N LEU A 221 -6.97 -4.26 -9.91
CA LEU A 221 -5.86 -3.33 -9.72
C LEU A 221 -6.32 -1.95 -9.23
N SER A 222 -7.43 -1.43 -9.77
CA SER A 222 -7.98 -0.14 -9.35
C SER A 222 -8.43 -0.16 -7.88
N LYS A 223 -9.10 -1.25 -7.46
CA LYS A 223 -9.48 -1.47 -6.06
C LYS A 223 -8.26 -1.67 -5.16
N ALA A 224 -7.24 -2.41 -5.60
CA ALA A 224 -6.01 -2.58 -4.82
C ALA A 224 -5.30 -1.24 -4.57
N LEU A 225 -5.18 -0.39 -5.59
CA LEU A 225 -4.62 0.96 -5.47
C LEU A 225 -5.46 1.87 -4.54
N SER A 226 -6.79 1.81 -4.67
CA SER A 226 -7.69 2.63 -3.85
C SER A 226 -7.68 2.19 -2.37
N ASN A 227 -7.60 0.88 -2.11
CA ASN A 227 -7.49 0.35 -0.76
C ASN A 227 -6.15 0.69 -0.13
N GLU A 228 -5.04 0.69 -0.88
CA GLU A 228 -3.74 1.16 -0.38
C GLU A 228 -3.83 2.62 0.09
N ASP A 229 -4.49 3.48 -0.69
CA ASP A 229 -4.75 4.87 -0.30
C ASP A 229 -5.57 4.97 0.98
N ARG A 230 -6.60 4.13 1.11
CA ARG A 230 -7.48 4.11 2.29
C ARG A 230 -6.79 3.53 3.52
N GLU A 231 -6.08 2.42 3.40
CA GLU A 231 -5.33 1.81 4.51
C GLU A 231 -4.25 2.75 5.01
N PHE A 232 -3.56 3.45 4.11
CA PHE A 232 -2.64 4.52 4.49
C PHE A 232 -3.38 5.67 5.20
N ALA A 233 -4.54 6.09 4.68
CA ALA A 233 -5.35 7.14 5.29
C ALA A 233 -5.89 6.77 6.70
N GLN A 234 -6.26 5.51 6.89
CA GLN A 234 -6.82 4.94 8.13
C GLN A 234 -5.77 4.53 9.15
N THR A 235 -4.53 4.24 8.72
CA THR A 235 -3.40 4.03 9.62
C THR A 235 -3.07 5.39 10.25
N ARG A 236 -3.82 5.75 11.29
CA ARG A 236 -3.56 6.92 12.15
C ARG A 236 -2.12 6.76 12.64
N TRP A 237 -1.20 7.51 12.04
CA TRP A 237 0.25 7.30 12.11
C TRP A 237 0.82 7.56 13.52
N SER A 238 -0.04 7.83 14.48
CA SER A 238 0.24 8.07 15.88
C SER A 238 0.67 6.85 16.69
N ASP A 239 0.18 5.67 16.35
CA ASP A 239 0.30 4.53 17.27
C ASP A 239 1.63 3.78 17.08
N ALA A 240 2.22 3.87 15.88
CA ALA A 240 3.44 3.14 15.54
C ALA A 240 4.74 3.86 15.92
N ILE A 241 4.74 5.19 16.08
CA ILE A 241 5.96 5.95 16.47
C ILE A 241 6.13 6.02 17.99
N SER A 242 5.04 6.00 18.75
CA SER A 242 5.11 5.93 20.21
C SER A 242 5.55 4.54 20.70
N ALA A 243 5.28 3.48 19.92
CA ALA A 243 5.65 2.10 20.27
C ALA A 243 7.07 1.69 19.84
N GLY A 244 7.67 2.39 18.87
CA GLY A 244 8.97 2.06 18.29
C GLY A 244 10.04 3.05 18.70
N GLY A 245 10.47 3.02 19.97
CA GLY A 245 11.52 3.86 20.54
C GLY A 245 12.83 3.79 19.76
N SER A 246 12.95 4.60 18.71
CA SER A 246 14.18 4.78 17.94
C SER A 246 14.53 6.27 17.96
N ASP A 247 15.50 6.56 18.81
CA ASP A 247 16.22 7.84 18.90
C ASP A 247 16.78 8.21 17.51
N PRO A 248 16.43 9.38 16.94
CA PRO A 248 16.93 9.85 15.65
C PRO A 248 18.32 10.47 15.80
N SER A 249 19.32 9.68 16.18
CA SER A 249 20.73 10.07 16.13
C SER A 249 21.59 8.83 15.82
N LEU A 250 22.11 8.66 14.60
CA LEU A 250 23.47 9.10 14.25
C LEU A 250 23.69 9.27 12.72
N PHE A 251 22.68 9.01 11.90
CA PHE A 251 22.62 9.41 10.48
C PHE A 251 21.17 9.81 10.18
N GLY A 252 20.86 11.11 10.33
CA GLY A 252 19.52 11.65 10.12
C GLY A 252 18.97 11.24 8.76
N SER A 253 17.78 10.61 8.74
CA SER A 253 17.14 10.08 7.54
C SER A 253 16.85 11.19 6.52
N TYR A 254 17.83 11.48 5.66
CA TYR A 254 17.69 12.43 4.56
C TYR A 254 16.51 11.98 3.70
N GLY A 255 15.49 12.82 3.54
CA GLY A 255 14.26 12.49 2.82
C GLY A 255 13.12 11.90 3.65
N GLY A 256 13.18 11.89 4.98
CA GLY A 256 12.10 11.34 5.83
C GLY A 256 12.12 9.82 5.93
N VAL A 257 11.07 9.22 6.50
CA VAL A 257 10.93 7.77 6.69
C VAL A 257 10.17 7.16 5.52
N ARG A 258 10.68 6.07 4.95
CA ARG A 258 10.00 5.34 3.87
C ARG A 258 9.02 4.31 4.44
N ARG A 259 7.76 4.36 4.04
CA ARG A 259 6.71 3.38 4.35
C ARG A 259 6.00 2.98 3.05
N GLY A 260 6.23 1.75 2.57
CA GLY A 260 5.73 1.32 1.26
C GLY A 260 6.40 2.07 0.10
N SER A 261 5.62 2.62 -0.83
CA SER A 261 6.10 3.58 -1.84
C SER A 261 6.38 4.98 -1.26
N ARG A 262 5.69 5.35 -0.16
CA ARG A 262 5.59 6.72 0.31
C ARG A 262 6.76 7.15 1.18
N LEU A 263 7.07 8.43 1.09
CA LEU A 263 8.08 9.14 1.87
C LEU A 263 7.32 10.05 2.83
N VAL A 264 7.63 9.94 4.13
CA VAL A 264 6.91 10.63 5.20
C VAL A 264 7.90 11.47 6.00
N ASP A 265 7.66 12.78 6.08
CA ASP A 265 8.37 13.71 6.97
C ASP A 265 7.37 14.23 8.01
N SER A 266 7.59 13.90 9.28
CA SER A 266 6.70 14.30 10.36
C SER A 266 7.44 15.04 11.45
N ARG A 267 6.81 16.10 11.95
CA ARG A 267 7.37 17.03 12.93
C ARG A 267 6.31 17.40 13.93
N HIS A 268 6.71 17.69 15.16
CA HIS A 268 5.79 18.11 16.19
C HIS A 268 6.37 19.28 16.99
N CYS A 269 5.50 20.05 17.62
CA CYS A 269 5.85 21.05 18.61
C CYS A 269 4.79 21.07 19.71
N GLU A 270 5.20 21.44 20.92
CA GLU A 270 4.26 21.64 22.04
C GLU A 270 3.89 23.12 22.15
N VAL A 271 2.60 23.36 22.39
CA VAL A 271 2.04 24.68 22.64
C VAL A 271 1.23 24.67 23.93
N ASP A 272 1.36 25.73 24.70
CA ASP A 272 0.74 25.97 26.00
C ASP A 272 -0.69 26.55 25.86
N VAL A 273 -1.44 26.04 24.88
CA VAL A 273 -2.82 26.50 24.59
C VAL A 273 -3.74 25.31 24.38
N SER A 274 -5.05 25.55 24.45
CA SER A 274 -6.06 24.50 24.24
C SER A 274 -6.03 23.96 22.79
N PRO A 275 -6.50 22.72 22.53
CA PRO A 275 -6.53 22.17 21.17
C PRO A 275 -7.28 23.06 20.16
N VAL A 276 -8.35 23.72 20.62
CA VAL A 276 -9.13 24.67 19.82
C VAL A 276 -8.27 25.86 19.37
N GLU A 277 -7.46 26.41 20.28
CA GLU A 277 -6.57 27.55 20.00
C GLU A 277 -5.35 27.14 19.18
N ALA A 278 -4.79 25.97 19.45
CA ALA A 278 -3.70 25.38 18.66
C ALA A 278 -4.13 25.10 17.22
N PHE A 279 -5.38 24.69 17.01
CA PHE A 279 -5.91 24.34 15.70
C PHE A 279 -6.45 25.54 14.90
N ALA A 280 -6.75 26.67 15.56
CA ALA A 280 -7.29 27.85 14.88
C ALA A 280 -6.37 28.40 13.76
N PRO A 281 -5.04 28.53 13.94
CA PRO A 281 -4.14 28.92 12.85
C PRO A 281 -4.08 27.90 11.73
N ILE A 282 -4.18 26.61 12.04
CA ILE A 282 -4.18 25.49 11.08
C ILE A 282 -5.42 25.58 10.18
N ARG A 283 -6.58 25.84 10.79
CA ARG A 283 -7.84 26.09 10.08
C ARG A 283 -7.75 27.30 9.15
N ARG A 284 -6.87 28.27 9.43
CA ARG A 284 -6.68 29.51 8.65
C ARG A 284 -5.50 29.45 7.66
N ILE A 285 -4.86 28.30 7.48
CA ILE A 285 -3.77 28.13 6.51
C ILE A 285 -4.28 28.46 5.09
N GLY A 286 -3.48 29.24 4.34
CA GLY A 286 -3.79 29.67 2.98
C GLY A 286 -4.54 31.01 2.90
N GLY A 287 -4.79 31.50 1.69
CA GLY A 287 -5.49 32.78 1.48
C GLY A 287 -4.73 33.99 2.04
N ARG A 288 -5.41 34.90 2.77
CA ARG A 288 -4.79 36.12 3.33
C ARG A 288 -3.85 35.86 4.52
N GLY A 289 -3.96 34.71 5.19
CA GLY A 289 -3.11 34.31 6.32
C GLY A 289 -1.77 33.70 5.90
N GLY A 290 -1.63 33.32 4.63
CA GLY A 290 -0.42 32.67 4.09
C GLY A 290 -0.19 31.27 4.67
N TRP A 291 1.01 30.74 4.45
CA TRP A 291 1.45 29.42 4.92
C TRP A 291 2.40 29.53 6.12
N TYR A 292 2.43 30.69 6.78
CA TYR A 292 3.28 31.02 7.93
C TYR A 292 4.80 30.86 7.70
N ALA A 293 5.23 30.55 6.48
CA ALA A 293 6.63 30.44 6.06
C ALA A 293 6.79 30.58 4.54
N TYR A 294 7.78 31.36 4.11
CA TYR A 294 8.26 31.50 2.73
C TYR A 294 7.18 31.53 1.64
N ASP A 295 6.13 32.35 1.81
CA ASP A 295 4.99 32.44 0.87
C ASP A 295 5.40 32.71 -0.59
N TRP A 296 6.58 33.33 -0.82
CA TRP A 296 7.13 33.54 -2.16
C TRP A 296 7.56 32.24 -2.85
N LEU A 297 8.08 31.24 -2.11
CA LEU A 297 8.44 29.92 -2.67
C LEU A 297 7.18 29.19 -3.13
N TRP A 298 6.12 29.32 -2.36
CA TRP A 298 4.81 28.76 -2.68
C TRP A 298 4.19 29.44 -3.91
N ARG A 299 4.30 30.78 -4.02
CA ARG A 299 3.89 31.54 -5.22
C ARG A 299 4.74 31.17 -6.45
N LEU A 300 6.06 31.02 -6.29
CA LEU A 300 6.96 30.57 -7.35
C LEU A 300 6.58 29.16 -7.81
N ARG A 301 6.32 28.25 -6.87
CA ARG A 301 5.89 26.88 -7.18
C ARG A 301 4.56 26.84 -7.93
N GLY A 302 3.59 27.68 -7.52
CA GLY A 302 2.31 27.84 -8.21
C GLY A 302 2.45 28.46 -9.60
N ALA A 303 3.41 29.36 -9.83
CA ALA A 303 3.73 29.88 -11.16
C ALA A 303 4.35 28.79 -12.07
N ILE A 304 5.25 27.97 -11.53
CA ILE A 304 5.79 26.79 -12.23
C ILE A 304 4.67 25.82 -12.58
N ASP A 305 3.73 25.58 -11.67
CA ASP A 305 2.58 24.71 -11.92
C ASP A 305 1.73 25.21 -13.11
N LEU A 306 1.43 26.52 -13.13
CA LEU A 306 0.69 27.16 -14.22
C LEU A 306 1.42 27.02 -15.57
N LEU A 307 2.75 27.17 -15.59
CA LEU A 307 3.57 27.00 -16.79
C LEU A 307 3.49 25.58 -17.37
N PHE A 308 3.33 24.58 -16.51
CA PHE A 308 3.13 23.18 -16.93
C PHE A 308 1.65 22.82 -17.10
N GLY A 309 0.73 23.79 -17.08
CA GLY A 309 -0.72 23.60 -17.27
C GLY A 309 -1.44 22.98 -16.09
N GLY A 310 -0.94 23.19 -14.86
CA GLY A 310 -1.62 22.88 -13.61
C GLY A 310 -2.58 23.98 -13.17
N VAL A 311 -3.15 23.83 -11.97
CA VAL A 311 -4.19 24.72 -11.42
C VAL A 311 -3.66 26.10 -10.99
N GLY A 312 -2.36 26.24 -10.75
CA GLY A 312 -1.73 27.50 -10.34
C GLY A 312 -2.16 28.01 -8.95
N VAL A 313 -2.00 29.32 -8.69
CA VAL A 313 -2.34 29.99 -7.40
C VAL A 313 -3.81 30.47 -7.35
N ARG A 314 -4.67 30.08 -8.29
CA ARG A 314 -5.98 30.71 -8.50
C ARG A 314 -7.16 29.80 -8.16
N ARG A 315 -7.26 29.38 -6.90
CA ARG A 315 -8.56 29.06 -6.28
C ARG A 315 -8.57 29.63 -4.86
N GLY A 316 -9.23 30.77 -4.71
CA GLY A 316 -9.49 31.34 -3.40
C GLY A 316 -10.41 30.43 -2.58
N ARG A 317 -10.35 30.57 -1.26
CA ARG A 317 -11.17 29.81 -0.31
C ARG A 317 -12.62 30.35 -0.29
N PRO A 318 -13.66 29.49 -0.17
CA PRO A 318 -15.05 29.94 -0.04
C PRO A 318 -15.32 30.74 1.24
N ASP A 319 -14.80 30.28 2.39
CA ASP A 319 -14.97 30.91 3.70
C ASP A 319 -13.61 30.94 4.45
N PRO A 320 -13.09 32.09 4.91
CA PRO A 320 -11.78 32.19 5.58
C PRO A 320 -11.69 31.53 6.96
N GLU A 321 -12.83 31.23 7.61
CA GLU A 321 -12.89 30.66 8.97
C GLU A 321 -13.39 29.21 8.98
N GLU A 322 -14.32 28.84 8.09
CA GLU A 322 -14.84 27.47 8.01
C GLU A 322 -14.11 26.63 6.95
N LEU A 323 -13.75 25.38 7.29
CA LEU A 323 -13.22 24.40 6.34
C LEU A 323 -14.25 23.28 6.17
N ARG A 324 -14.53 22.91 4.92
CA ARG A 324 -15.37 21.77 4.57
C ARG A 324 -14.58 20.79 3.71
N ILE A 325 -14.92 19.51 3.82
CA ILE A 325 -14.37 18.47 2.96
C ILE A 325 -14.68 18.84 1.51
N GLY A 326 -13.65 18.84 0.66
CA GLY A 326 -13.73 19.25 -0.73
C GLY A 326 -13.32 20.69 -1.02
N ASP A 327 -13.19 21.55 -0.01
CA ASP A 327 -12.73 22.94 -0.18
C ASP A 327 -11.31 23.00 -0.76
N THR A 328 -11.05 24.03 -1.56
CA THR A 328 -9.73 24.29 -2.14
C THR A 328 -8.99 25.37 -1.36
N LEU A 329 -7.75 25.07 -0.96
CA LEU A 329 -6.81 25.97 -0.29
C LEU A 329 -5.60 26.17 -1.21
N ASP A 330 -5.64 27.24 -2.01
CA ASP A 330 -4.66 27.53 -3.06
C ASP A 330 -4.56 26.38 -4.10
N TRP A 331 -3.59 25.48 -3.95
CA TRP A 331 -3.36 24.29 -4.78
C TRP A 331 -3.53 22.98 -4.00
N TRP A 332 -4.19 23.04 -2.83
CA TRP A 332 -4.56 21.90 -2.02
C TRP A 332 -6.07 21.71 -1.99
N ARG A 333 -6.51 20.46 -1.82
CA ARG A 333 -7.91 20.12 -1.55
C ARG A 333 -8.02 19.50 -0.17
N VAL A 334 -9.01 19.93 0.60
CA VAL A 334 -9.37 19.30 1.87
C VAL A 334 -9.96 17.93 1.57
N GLU A 335 -9.27 16.86 1.98
CA GLU A 335 -9.78 15.48 1.87
C GLU A 335 -10.48 15.03 3.15
N GLU A 336 -9.97 15.47 4.29
CA GLU A 336 -10.49 15.07 5.60
C GLU A 336 -10.34 16.22 6.59
N TYR A 337 -11.35 16.38 7.43
CA TYR A 337 -11.42 17.45 8.41
C TYR A 337 -12.18 16.97 9.65
N GLU A 338 -11.49 16.95 10.79
CA GLU A 338 -12.08 16.76 12.11
C GLU A 338 -11.84 18.04 12.93
N GLN A 339 -12.94 18.65 13.38
CA GLN A 339 -12.88 19.96 14.02
C GLN A 339 -11.96 19.95 15.27
N ASN A 340 -11.02 20.90 15.31
CA ASN A 340 -10.04 21.08 16.39
C ASN A 340 -9.07 19.91 16.61
N HIS A 341 -9.04 18.93 15.70
CA HIS A 341 -8.24 17.73 15.86
C HIS A 341 -7.40 17.42 14.63
N PHE A 342 -7.99 17.38 13.43
CA PHE A 342 -7.30 16.85 12.25
C PHE A 342 -7.67 17.59 10.96
N LEU A 343 -6.67 17.78 10.09
CA LEU A 343 -6.85 18.31 8.73
C LEU A 343 -5.91 17.58 7.77
N ARG A 344 -6.45 16.99 6.71
CA ARG A 344 -5.69 16.41 5.60
C ARG A 344 -5.93 17.19 4.31
N LEU A 345 -4.83 17.63 3.71
CA LEU A 345 -4.80 18.35 2.46
C LEU A 345 -4.12 17.48 1.39
N ARG A 346 -4.74 17.30 0.23
CA ARG A 346 -4.13 16.67 -0.95
C ARG A 346 -3.67 17.73 -1.95
N ALA A 347 -2.45 17.61 -2.45
CA ALA A 347 -1.93 18.50 -3.48
C ALA A 347 -2.65 18.25 -4.82
N GLU A 348 -3.10 19.34 -5.47
CA GLU A 348 -3.67 19.33 -6.83
C GLU A 348 -2.65 19.77 -7.90
N MET A 349 -1.51 20.32 -7.50
CA MET A 349 -0.45 20.75 -8.42
C MET A 349 0.17 19.55 -9.15
N LYS A 350 0.69 19.78 -10.37
CA LYS A 350 1.40 18.76 -11.15
C LYS A 350 2.72 18.40 -10.48
N LEU A 351 2.78 17.22 -9.90
CA LEU A 351 3.97 16.63 -9.28
C LEU A 351 4.27 15.29 -9.95
N PRO A 352 5.54 14.87 -9.99
CA PRO A 352 5.90 13.50 -10.36
C PRO A 352 5.54 12.52 -9.22
N GLY A 353 4.30 12.54 -8.77
CA GLY A 353 3.81 11.83 -7.58
C GLY A 353 2.52 12.44 -7.05
N ARG A 354 2.04 11.91 -5.94
CA ARG A 354 0.93 12.47 -5.16
C ARG A 354 1.48 12.97 -3.83
N ALA A 355 0.94 14.06 -3.29
CA ALA A 355 1.40 14.62 -2.03
C ALA A 355 0.22 14.95 -1.12
N TRP A 356 0.42 14.72 0.18
CA TRP A 356 -0.50 15.12 1.22
C TRP A 356 0.25 15.89 2.30
N LEU A 357 -0.48 16.79 2.94
CA LEU A 357 -0.03 17.51 4.13
C LEU A 357 -1.11 17.38 5.19
N GLU A 358 -0.72 16.84 6.33
CA GLU A 358 -1.59 16.54 7.45
C GLU A 358 -1.19 17.39 8.64
N PHE A 359 -2.21 17.82 9.37
CA PHE A 359 -2.07 18.51 10.64
C PHE A 359 -2.93 17.80 11.68
N GLU A 360 -2.33 17.49 12.82
CA GLU A 360 -3.01 16.85 13.94
C GLU A 360 -2.72 17.63 15.22
N VAL A 361 -3.73 17.81 16.06
CA VAL A 361 -3.59 18.44 17.38
C VAL A 361 -4.10 17.49 18.45
N ARG A 362 -3.24 17.22 19.44
CA ARG A 362 -3.53 16.32 20.57
C ARG A 362 -3.45 17.08 21.88
N PRO A 363 -4.36 16.85 22.83
CA PRO A 363 -4.23 17.41 24.17
C PRO A 363 -3.03 16.78 24.89
N THR A 364 -2.31 17.59 25.67
CA THR A 364 -1.25 17.16 26.59
C THR A 364 -1.52 17.75 27.97
N ASP A 365 -0.80 17.28 29.00
CA ASP A 365 -0.96 17.79 30.38
C ASP A 365 -0.69 19.30 30.52
N ARG A 366 0.05 19.89 29.57
CA ARG A 366 0.49 21.29 29.60
C ARG A 366 -0.11 22.15 28.49
N GLY A 367 -1.02 21.62 27.68
CA GLY A 367 -1.62 22.32 26.54
C GLY A 367 -1.94 21.35 25.40
N SER A 368 -1.26 21.52 24.27
CA SER A 368 -1.46 20.69 23.08
C SER A 368 -0.15 20.38 22.35
N GLU A 369 -0.07 19.20 21.76
CA GLU A 369 0.94 18.84 20.76
C GLU A 369 0.35 19.15 19.37
N VAL A 370 1.04 19.97 18.57
CA VAL A 370 0.73 20.16 17.15
C VAL A 370 1.71 19.35 16.33
N ARG A 371 1.17 18.47 15.49
CA ARG A 371 1.93 17.62 14.58
C ARG A 371 1.62 18.00 13.14
N GLN A 372 2.68 18.05 12.35
CA GLN A 372 2.63 18.29 10.91
C GLN A 372 3.32 17.15 10.18
N THR A 373 2.63 16.54 9.24
CA THR A 373 3.13 15.39 8.49
C THR A 373 2.98 15.63 6.99
N ALA A 374 4.11 15.69 6.29
CA ALA A 374 4.15 15.73 4.83
C ALA A 374 4.35 14.32 4.28
N VAL A 375 3.43 13.88 3.42
CA VAL A 375 3.46 12.57 2.78
C VAL A 375 3.64 12.76 1.28
N PHE A 376 4.57 12.03 0.69
CA PHE A 376 4.77 12.02 -0.75
C PHE A 376 4.77 10.58 -1.28
N ASP A 377 3.87 10.30 -2.22
CA ASP A 377 3.84 9.05 -2.99
C ASP A 377 4.48 9.29 -4.37
N PRO A 378 5.78 8.97 -4.53
CA PRO A 378 6.52 9.24 -5.76
C PRO A 378 6.02 8.41 -6.94
N SER A 379 5.79 9.06 -8.09
CA SER A 379 5.54 8.35 -9.35
C SER A 379 6.88 7.92 -9.97
N GLY A 380 7.33 6.74 -9.58
CA GLY A 380 8.57 6.11 -10.05
C GLY A 380 9.84 6.92 -9.76
N LEU A 381 10.88 6.74 -10.58
CA LEU A 381 12.21 7.34 -10.33
C LEU A 381 12.22 8.87 -10.36
N LEU A 382 11.46 9.50 -11.26
CA LEU A 382 11.37 10.97 -11.34
C LEU A 382 10.75 11.55 -10.06
N GLY A 383 9.77 10.85 -9.47
CA GLY A 383 9.21 11.23 -8.18
C GLY A 383 10.24 11.18 -7.06
N LEU A 384 11.02 10.10 -7.00
CA LEU A 384 12.10 9.96 -6.01
C LEU A 384 13.14 11.08 -6.17
N LEU A 385 13.62 11.33 -7.39
CA LEU A 385 14.58 12.39 -7.68
C LEU A 385 14.03 13.76 -7.29
N TYR A 386 12.76 14.03 -7.61
CA TYR A 386 12.09 15.27 -7.21
C TYR A 386 12.08 15.45 -5.69
N TRP A 387 11.64 14.43 -4.95
CA TRP A 387 11.57 14.49 -3.49
C TRP A 387 12.94 14.74 -2.86
N TYR A 388 13.94 13.93 -3.20
CA TYR A 388 15.27 14.06 -2.61
C TYR A 388 16.00 15.34 -3.04
N GLY A 389 15.71 15.86 -4.23
CA GLY A 389 16.26 17.13 -4.73
C GLY A 389 15.69 18.35 -4.00
N ILE A 390 14.38 18.35 -3.69
CA ILE A 390 13.72 19.47 -3.01
C ILE A 390 13.68 19.32 -1.48
N TYR A 391 14.05 18.16 -0.94
CA TYR A 391 13.98 17.86 0.49
C TYR A 391 14.64 18.91 1.40
N PRO A 392 15.84 19.48 1.11
CA PRO A 392 16.43 20.52 1.95
C PRO A 392 15.54 21.77 2.06
N LEU A 393 14.88 22.14 0.96
CA LEU A 393 13.95 23.26 0.91
C LEU A 393 12.68 22.94 1.69
N HIS A 394 12.08 21.78 1.46
CA HIS A 394 10.93 21.30 2.24
C HIS A 394 11.25 21.27 3.74
N ALA A 395 12.46 20.84 4.09
CA ALA A 395 12.87 20.77 5.47
C ALA A 395 13.01 22.14 6.14
N ALA A 396 13.41 23.18 5.41
CA ALA A 396 13.38 24.55 5.94
C ALA A 396 11.93 25.05 6.05
N VAL A 397 11.13 24.91 4.99
CA VAL A 397 9.76 25.42 4.90
C VAL A 397 8.85 24.80 5.97
N PHE A 398 8.87 23.48 6.12
CA PHE A 398 8.02 22.78 7.09
C PHE A 398 8.41 23.06 8.53
N ARG A 399 9.69 23.35 8.83
CA ARG A 399 10.12 23.75 10.18
C ARG A 399 9.61 25.13 10.54
N GLU A 400 9.72 26.07 9.61
CA GLU A 400 9.26 27.44 9.81
C GLU A 400 7.73 27.52 9.85
N MET A 401 7.03 26.73 9.04
CA MET A 401 5.56 26.67 9.06
C MET A 401 5.05 26.20 10.43
N LEU A 402 5.61 25.11 10.96
CA LEU A 402 5.23 24.61 12.30
C LEU A 402 5.52 25.64 13.40
N SER A 403 6.67 26.32 13.31
CA SER A 403 7.04 27.42 14.23
C SER A 403 6.12 28.63 14.09
N GLY A 404 5.64 28.92 12.88
CA GLY A 404 4.69 29.99 12.58
C GLY A 404 3.30 29.70 13.12
N ILE A 405 2.81 28.47 12.97
CA ILE A 405 1.54 28.00 13.55
C ILE A 405 1.58 28.12 15.07
N ALA A 406 2.65 27.65 15.73
CA ALA A 406 2.81 27.77 17.18
C ALA A 406 2.80 29.24 17.66
N ARG A 407 3.48 30.14 16.94
CA ARG A 407 3.47 31.57 17.25
C ARG A 407 2.09 32.21 17.09
N ALA A 408 1.35 31.84 16.04
CA ALA A 408 0.00 32.33 15.81
C ALA A 408 -0.97 31.87 16.91
N ALA A 409 -0.89 30.60 17.31
CA ALA A 409 -1.71 30.03 18.38
C ALA A 409 -1.52 30.78 19.71
N ARG A 410 -0.26 31.05 20.10
CA ARG A 410 0.05 31.81 21.32
C ARG A 410 -0.41 33.27 21.25
N ARG A 411 -0.31 33.93 20.08
CA ARG A 411 -0.78 35.32 19.89
C ARG A 411 -2.29 35.44 20.08
N GLU A 412 -3.06 34.48 19.57
CA GLU A 412 -4.51 34.47 19.75
C GLU A 412 -4.90 34.26 21.22
N HIS A 413 -4.19 33.38 21.93
CA HIS A 413 -4.39 33.16 23.35
C HIS A 413 -4.13 34.45 24.17
N SER A 414 -2.99 35.12 23.94
CA SER A 414 -2.66 36.39 24.62
C SER A 414 -3.64 37.52 24.28
N GLY A 415 -4.10 37.61 23.02
CA GLY A 415 -5.08 38.60 22.59
C GLY A 415 -6.45 38.42 23.24
N ARG A 416 -6.90 37.18 23.46
CA ARG A 416 -8.16 36.88 24.17
C ARG A 416 -8.07 37.18 25.67
N ASN A 417 -6.92 36.94 26.28
CA ASN A 417 -6.70 37.28 27.69
C ASN A 417 -6.62 38.80 27.90
N ALA A 418 -6.05 39.55 26.96
CA ALA A 418 -5.98 41.02 27.03
C ALA A 418 -7.33 41.74 26.83
N VAL A 419 -8.31 41.08 26.21
CA VAL A 419 -9.69 41.62 26.03
C VAL A 419 -10.61 41.23 27.19
N ARG A 420 -10.18 40.29 28.05
CA ARG A 420 -10.93 39.82 29.23
C ARG A 420 -10.55 40.53 30.54
N VAL A 421 -9.49 41.33 30.53
CA VAL A 421 -9.05 42.22 31.62
C VAL A 421 -9.48 43.63 31.26
#